data_AF-A0A7S1LYX4-F1
#
_entry.id   AF-A0A7S1LYX4-F1
#
_cell.length_a   1.000
_cell.length_b   1.000
_cell.length_c   1.000
_cell.angle_alpha   90.00
_cell.angle_beta   90.00
_cell.angle_gamma   90.00
#
_symmetry.space_group_name_H-M   'P 1'
#
loop_
_entity.id
_entity.type
_entity.pdbx_description
1 polymer ?
#
loop_
_entity_poly.entity_id
_entity_poly.type
_entity_poly.pdbx_seq_one_letter_code
_entity_poly.pdbx_strand_id
1 'polypeptide(L)'
;PWVLGMQLLTNAVLLPYLVLRSPEPAAQGPVYVEDLDPTEAAISESRVLGPLLAGVGIGAVLWGVWARPEFGDLSTRWASFGQLLSGDRLACSFVVDLVLFAIFQGWLVDDDLRRRGADPEDYGGLRAVARFVPFLGLCTYVLLRPAFPSRGTSG
;
A
#
# COMPACT_ATOMS: atom_id res chain seq x y z
N PRO A 1 10.00 25.86 -2.55
CA PRO A 1 9.85 25.58 -4.00
C PRO A 1 10.38 24.19 -4.42
N TRP A 2 11.57 23.78 -3.97
CA TRP A 2 12.20 22.51 -4.40
C TRP A 2 11.72 21.26 -3.62
N VAL A 3 11.27 21.41 -2.37
CA VAL A 3 10.77 20.32 -1.50
C VAL A 3 9.48 19.69 -2.05
N LEU A 4 8.57 20.52 -2.58
CA LEU A 4 7.36 20.09 -3.28
C LEU A 4 7.68 19.30 -4.57
N GLY A 5 8.80 19.61 -5.23
CA GLY A 5 9.21 19.00 -6.50
C GLY A 5 9.84 17.60 -6.38
N MET A 6 10.29 17.20 -5.18
CA MET A 6 10.87 15.88 -4.92
C MET A 6 9.91 14.92 -4.21
N GLN A 7 9.00 15.45 -3.36
CA GLN A 7 7.79 14.74 -2.89
C GLN A 7 6.78 14.47 -4.03
N LEU A 8 7.06 15.02 -5.20
CA LEU A 8 6.21 15.11 -6.39
C LEU A 8 6.01 13.75 -7.09
N LEU A 9 6.92 12.79 -6.92
CA LEU A 9 6.91 11.57 -7.76
C LEU A 9 5.77 10.60 -7.43
N THR A 10 5.29 10.58 -6.18
CA THR A 10 4.09 9.83 -5.77
C THR A 10 2.90 10.78 -5.61
N ASN A 11 3.04 11.85 -4.81
CA ASN A 11 1.90 12.71 -4.45
C ASN A 11 1.48 13.72 -5.51
N ALA A 12 2.37 14.21 -6.38
CA ALA A 12 1.94 15.19 -7.36
C ALA A 12 1.43 14.60 -8.67
N VAL A 13 1.54 13.29 -8.85
CA VAL A 13 0.76 12.59 -9.85
C VAL A 13 -0.50 12.04 -9.19
N LEU A 14 -0.37 11.40 -8.02
CA LEU A 14 -1.50 10.75 -7.36
C LEU A 14 -2.56 11.72 -6.85
N LEU A 15 -2.19 12.83 -6.18
CA LEU A 15 -3.19 13.77 -5.65
C LEU A 15 -3.95 14.50 -6.77
N PRO A 16 -3.31 15.05 -7.81
CA PRO A 16 -4.04 15.59 -8.96
C PRO A 16 -4.87 14.52 -9.67
N TYR A 17 -4.36 13.30 -9.83
CA TYR A 17 -5.15 12.19 -10.38
C TYR A 17 -6.38 11.87 -9.51
N LEU A 18 -6.25 11.79 -8.19
CA LEU A 18 -7.36 11.53 -7.28
C LEU A 18 -8.41 12.66 -7.28
N VAL A 19 -7.99 13.91 -7.52
CA VAL A 19 -8.90 15.07 -7.67
C VAL A 19 -9.58 15.08 -9.03
N LEU A 20 -8.86 14.71 -10.09
CA LEU A 20 -9.34 14.79 -11.47
C LEU A 20 -10.05 13.52 -11.96
N ARG A 21 -9.83 12.37 -11.30
CA ARG A 21 -10.48 11.12 -11.70
C ARG A 21 -11.98 11.26 -11.57
N SER A 22 -12.70 10.81 -12.59
CA SER A 22 -14.14 10.65 -12.50
C SER A 22 -14.46 9.73 -11.32
N PRO A 23 -15.34 10.12 -10.39
CA PRO A 23 -15.79 9.20 -9.35
C PRO A 23 -16.47 8.01 -10.02
N GLU A 24 -16.04 6.81 -9.64
CA GLU A 24 -16.73 5.58 -10.02
C GLU A 24 -18.19 5.71 -9.54
N PRO A 25 -19.20 5.59 -10.41
CA PRO A 25 -20.58 5.68 -9.97
C PRO A 25 -20.83 4.57 -8.94
N ALA A 26 -21.18 4.94 -7.71
CA ALA A 26 -21.48 4.02 -6.61
C ALA A 26 -22.64 3.02 -6.90
N ALA A 27 -23.29 3.16 -8.07
CA ALA A 27 -24.36 2.30 -8.57
C ALA A 27 -23.90 1.24 -9.58
N GLN A 28 -22.61 1.19 -9.93
CA GLN A 28 -22.06 0.09 -10.72
C GLN A 28 -21.74 -1.05 -9.75
N GLY A 29 -22.35 -2.21 -9.97
CA GLY A 29 -22.15 -3.41 -9.15
C GLY A 29 -20.69 -3.87 -9.11
N PRO A 30 -20.42 -5.10 -8.64
CA PRO A 30 -19.04 -5.59 -8.60
C PRO A 30 -18.37 -5.54 -9.97
N VAL A 31 -17.07 -5.24 -9.99
CA VAL A 31 -16.24 -5.35 -11.18
C VAL A 31 -15.95 -6.82 -11.41
N TYR A 32 -16.25 -7.31 -12.62
CA TYR A 32 -16.01 -8.71 -12.95
C TYR A 32 -14.59 -8.88 -13.51
N VAL A 33 -13.97 -10.04 -13.27
CA VAL A 33 -12.63 -10.35 -13.81
C VAL A 33 -12.58 -10.17 -15.32
N GLU A 34 -13.67 -10.49 -16.02
CA GLU A 34 -13.76 -10.39 -17.48
C GLU A 34 -13.79 -8.94 -18.01
N ASP A 35 -14.01 -7.95 -17.14
CA ASP A 35 -13.97 -6.52 -17.48
C ASP A 35 -12.56 -5.93 -17.37
N LEU A 36 -11.61 -6.66 -16.79
CA LEU A 36 -10.23 -6.22 -16.59
C LEU A 36 -9.35 -6.64 -17.76
N ASP A 37 -8.32 -5.83 -18.06
CA ASP A 37 -7.25 -6.27 -18.96
C ASP A 37 -6.59 -7.56 -18.42
N PRO A 38 -6.20 -8.54 -19.25
CA PRO A 38 -5.59 -9.78 -18.78
C PRO A 38 -4.39 -9.58 -17.85
N THR A 39 -3.59 -8.54 -18.09
CA THR A 39 -2.43 -8.20 -17.26
C THR A 39 -2.86 -7.62 -15.92
N GLU A 40 -3.86 -6.73 -15.94
CA GLU A 40 -4.43 -6.13 -14.73
C GLU A 40 -5.09 -7.18 -13.85
N ALA A 41 -5.86 -8.10 -14.45
CA ALA A 41 -6.47 -9.23 -13.75
C ALA A 41 -5.40 -10.13 -13.11
N ALA A 42 -4.34 -10.49 -13.86
CA ALA A 42 -3.27 -11.35 -13.34
C ALA A 42 -2.53 -10.72 -12.14
N ILE A 43 -2.25 -9.42 -12.20
CA ILE A 43 -1.61 -8.70 -11.09
C ILE A 43 -2.58 -8.56 -9.91
N SER A 44 -3.83 -8.20 -10.18
CA SER A 44 -4.84 -7.94 -9.13
C SER A 44 -5.30 -9.21 -8.42
N GLU A 45 -5.23 -10.37 -9.06
CA GLU A 45 -5.53 -11.68 -8.45
C GLU A 45 -4.27 -12.41 -7.92
N SER A 46 -3.07 -11.84 -8.10
CA SER A 46 -1.84 -12.49 -7.65
C SER A 46 -1.76 -12.58 -6.12
N ARG A 47 -1.84 -13.81 -5.62
CA ARG A 47 -1.64 -14.15 -4.20
C ARG A 47 -0.17 -14.13 -3.78
N VAL A 48 0.75 -14.09 -4.74
CA VAL A 48 2.21 -14.10 -4.48
C VAL A 48 2.72 -12.72 -4.10
N LEU A 49 2.08 -11.65 -4.59
CA LEU A 49 2.53 -10.28 -4.36
C LEU A 49 2.59 -9.90 -2.88
N GLY A 50 1.56 -10.23 -2.10
CA GLY A 50 1.50 -9.92 -0.67
C GLY A 50 2.71 -10.49 0.11
N PRO A 51 2.93 -11.82 0.10
CA PRO A 51 4.06 -12.44 0.77
C PRO A 51 5.43 -11.99 0.24
N LEU A 52 5.56 -11.78 -1.07
CA LEU A 52 6.80 -11.31 -1.67
C LEU A 52 7.18 -9.92 -1.18
N LEU A 53 6.23 -8.97 -1.21
CA LEU A 53 6.44 -7.61 -0.71
C LEU A 53 6.70 -7.61 0.80
N ALA A 54 5.94 -8.38 1.57
CA ALA A 54 6.19 -8.55 2.99
C ALA A 54 7.59 -9.09 3.28
N GLY A 55 8.04 -10.09 2.52
CA GLY A 55 9.36 -10.69 2.65
C GLY A 55 10.48 -9.69 2.38
N VAL A 56 10.37 -8.88 1.32
CA VAL A 56 11.34 -7.81 1.02
C VAL A 56 11.37 -6.77 2.14
N GLY A 57 10.21 -6.30 2.59
CA GLY A 57 10.14 -5.28 3.64
C GLY A 57 10.64 -5.75 5.00
N ILE A 58 10.23 -6.96 5.42
CA ILE A 58 10.77 -7.60 6.63
C ILE A 58 12.27 -7.79 6.49
N GLY A 59 12.74 -8.31 5.36
CA GLY A 59 14.16 -8.49 5.08
C GLY A 59 14.96 -7.19 5.21
N ALA A 60 14.42 -6.07 4.70
CA ALA A 60 15.05 -4.75 4.84
C ALA A 60 15.16 -4.29 6.30
N VAL A 61 14.12 -4.52 7.11
CA VAL A 61 14.14 -4.21 8.56
C VAL A 61 15.16 -5.09 9.29
N LEU A 62 15.13 -6.40 9.05
CA LEU A 62 16.08 -7.33 9.69
C LEU A 62 17.53 -6.99 9.29
N TRP A 63 17.74 -6.65 8.03
CA TRP A 63 19.05 -6.20 7.54
C TRP A 63 19.48 -4.90 8.25
N GLY A 64 18.59 -3.91 8.34
CA GLY A 64 18.85 -2.64 9.02
C GLY A 64 19.17 -2.79 10.52
N VAL A 65 18.61 -3.82 11.18
CA VAL A 65 18.83 -4.09 12.60
C VAL A 65 20.03 -5.01 12.86
N TRP A 66 20.36 -5.96 11.98
CA TRP A 66 21.38 -6.98 12.29
C TRP A 66 22.56 -7.07 11.32
N ALA A 67 22.46 -6.61 10.08
CA ALA A 67 23.47 -6.93 9.08
C ALA A 67 24.87 -6.34 9.37
N ARG A 68 24.94 -5.22 10.09
CA ARG A 68 26.18 -4.45 10.32
C ARG A 68 26.39 -4.12 11.79
N PRO A 69 26.81 -5.08 12.64
CA PRO A 69 27.01 -4.87 14.08
C PRO A 69 28.02 -3.76 14.40
N GLU A 70 28.97 -3.47 13.50
CA GLU A 70 29.95 -2.41 13.64
C GLU A 70 29.35 -0.99 13.64
N PHE A 71 28.09 -0.82 13.21
CA PHE A 71 27.38 0.46 13.23
C PHE A 71 26.75 0.80 14.59
N GLY A 72 27.10 0.03 15.63
CA GLY A 72 26.65 0.25 16.99
C GLY A 72 25.30 -0.41 17.29
N ASP A 73 24.81 -0.11 18.49
CA ASP A 73 23.55 -0.61 19.04
C ASP A 73 22.33 0.06 18.40
N LEU A 74 21.13 -0.43 18.74
CA LEU A 74 19.88 0.09 18.18
C LEU A 74 19.69 1.59 18.46
N SER A 75 20.13 2.06 19.63
CA SER A 75 20.10 3.48 20.00
C SER A 75 20.95 4.34 19.06
N THR A 76 22.20 3.92 18.81
CA THR A 76 23.13 4.61 17.90
C THR A 76 22.61 4.64 16.47
N ARG A 77 21.99 3.55 16.02
CA ARG A 77 21.36 3.46 14.69
C ARG A 77 20.16 4.37 14.57
N TRP A 78 19.30 4.41 15.58
CA TRP A 78 18.14 5.30 15.60
C TRP A 78 18.55 6.77 15.58
N ALA A 79 19.57 7.15 16.35
CA ALA A 79 20.13 8.49 16.33
C ALA A 79 20.71 8.86 14.95
N SER A 80 21.50 7.96 14.35
CA SER A 80 22.04 8.13 13.00
C SER A 80 20.93 8.25 11.95
N PHE A 81 19.88 7.43 12.06
CA PHE A 81 18.72 7.50 11.19
C PHE A 81 18.00 8.85 11.31
N GLY A 82 17.80 9.36 12.53
CA GLY A 82 17.25 10.70 12.75
C GLY A 82 18.10 11.83 12.15
N GLN A 83 19.44 11.71 12.22
CA GLN A 83 20.36 12.64 11.56
C GLN A 83 20.23 12.58 10.04
N LEU A 84 20.15 11.38 9.45
CA LEU A 84 19.93 11.19 8.01
C LEU A 84 18.61 11.82 7.57
N LEU A 85 17.51 11.58 8.30
CA LEU A 85 16.21 12.16 7.99
C LEU A 85 16.19 13.69 8.08
N SER A 86 17.02 14.27 8.95
CA SER A 86 17.09 15.72 9.14
C SER A 86 18.00 16.41 8.11
N GLY A 87 19.08 15.74 7.69
CA GLY A 87 20.07 16.27 6.77
C GLY A 87 19.78 15.98 5.29
N ASP A 88 19.12 14.85 5.01
CA ASP A 88 18.80 14.42 3.66
C ASP A 88 17.31 14.62 3.35
N ARG A 89 17.06 15.57 2.43
CA ARG A 89 15.71 15.90 1.96
C ARG A 89 15.03 14.73 1.25
N LEU A 90 15.79 13.87 0.58
CA LEU A 90 15.27 12.68 -0.09
C LEU A 90 14.80 11.65 0.93
N ALA A 91 15.59 11.41 1.97
CA ALA A 91 15.22 10.50 3.06
C ALA A 91 13.97 11.02 3.80
N CYS A 92 13.90 12.33 4.04
CA CYS A 92 12.71 12.97 4.61
C CYS A 92 11.46 12.79 3.73
N SER A 93 11.58 12.93 2.41
CA SER A 93 10.44 12.74 1.50
C SER A 93 9.87 11.32 1.52
N PHE A 94 10.72 10.29 1.66
CA PHE A 94 10.24 8.91 1.80
C PHE A 94 9.38 8.72 3.06
N VAL A 95 9.73 9.37 4.18
CA VAL A 95 8.93 9.31 5.41
C VAL A 95 7.59 10.01 5.23
N VAL A 96 7.58 11.18 4.59
CA VAL A 96 6.33 11.91 4.29
C VAL A 96 5.43 11.06 3.39
N ASP A 97 5.98 10.44 2.35
CA ASP A 97 5.25 9.55 1.45
C ASP A 97 4.68 8.33 2.20
N LEU A 98 5.46 7.73 3.11
CA LEU A 98 4.98 6.61 3.93
C LEU A 98 3.82 7.02 4.85
N VAL A 99 3.88 8.22 5.44
CA VAL A 99 2.79 8.76 6.28
C VAL A 99 1.55 9.04 5.45
N LEU A 100 1.69 9.67 4.28
CA LEU A 100 0.55 9.94 3.40
C LEU A 100 -0.06 8.63 2.90
N PHE A 101 0.75 7.66 2.52
CA PHE A 101 0.31 6.32 2.19
C PHE A 101 -0.44 5.68 3.36
N ALA A 102 0.07 5.80 4.59
CA ALA A 102 -0.58 5.26 5.79
C ALA A 102 -1.96 5.88 6.05
N ILE A 103 -2.15 7.16 5.72
CA ILE A 103 -3.43 7.86 5.86
C ILE A 103 -4.41 7.40 4.78
N PHE A 104 -3.98 7.36 3.52
CA PHE A 104 -4.88 7.09 2.39
C PHE A 104 -5.15 5.59 2.14
N GLN A 105 -4.26 4.69 2.56
CA GLN A 105 -4.42 3.24 2.35
C GLN A 105 -5.77 2.72 2.87
N GLY A 106 -6.26 3.28 3.98
CA GLY A 106 -7.52 2.86 4.60
C GLY A 106 -8.75 3.16 3.74
N TRP A 107 -8.70 4.16 2.85
CA TRP A 107 -9.74 4.43 1.86
C TRP A 107 -9.61 3.52 0.64
N LEU A 108 -8.38 3.26 0.20
CA LEU A 108 -8.10 2.39 -0.96
C LEU A 108 -8.51 0.93 -0.71
N VAL A 109 -8.33 0.44 0.52
CA VAL A 109 -8.79 -0.90 0.93
C VAL A 109 -10.30 -1.02 0.85
N ASP A 110 -11.04 -0.02 1.35
CA ASP A 110 -12.50 -0.02 1.30
C ASP A 110 -13.00 0.04 -0.15
N ASP A 111 -12.32 0.78 -1.02
CA ASP A 111 -12.63 0.87 -2.45
C ASP A 111 -12.38 -0.47 -3.18
N ASP A 112 -11.23 -1.13 -2.94
CA ASP A 112 -10.92 -2.43 -3.54
C ASP A 112 -11.89 -3.53 -3.07
N LEU A 113 -12.32 -3.52 -1.80
CA LEU A 113 -13.34 -4.46 -1.31
C LEU A 113 -14.69 -4.27 -2.02
N ARG A 114 -15.14 -3.03 -2.18
CA ARG A 114 -16.39 -2.73 -2.90
C ARG A 114 -16.31 -3.15 -4.37
N ARG A 115 -15.18 -2.90 -5.03
CA ARG A 115 -14.94 -3.33 -6.42
C ARG A 115 -15.02 -4.85 -6.57
N ARG A 116 -14.62 -5.60 -5.54
CA ARG A 116 -14.72 -7.07 -5.48
C ARG A 116 -16.11 -7.58 -5.06
N GLY A 117 -17.08 -6.69 -4.88
CA GLY A 117 -18.43 -7.06 -4.44
C GLY A 117 -18.55 -7.45 -2.97
N ALA A 118 -17.53 -7.16 -2.17
CA ALA A 118 -17.53 -7.41 -0.73
C ALA A 118 -17.96 -6.16 0.04
N ASP A 119 -18.75 -6.34 1.09
CA ASP A 119 -19.02 -5.27 2.05
C ASP A 119 -17.76 -5.07 2.93
N PRO A 120 -17.18 -3.85 3.00
CA PRO A 120 -16.05 -3.57 3.89
C PRO A 120 -16.27 -3.94 5.36
N GLU A 121 -17.52 -3.97 5.82
CA GLU A 121 -17.85 -4.33 7.21
C GLU A 121 -17.66 -5.83 7.49
N ASP A 122 -17.89 -6.70 6.49
CA ASP A 122 -17.64 -8.15 6.61
C ASP A 122 -16.14 -8.47 6.78
N TYR A 123 -15.27 -7.55 6.36
CA TYR A 123 -13.81 -7.67 6.40
C TYR A 123 -13.18 -6.75 7.46
N GLY A 124 -13.93 -6.34 8.48
CA GLY A 124 -13.51 -5.35 9.47
C GLY A 124 -12.13 -5.60 10.10
N GLY A 125 -11.80 -6.85 10.42
CA GLY A 125 -10.49 -7.23 10.96
C GLY A 125 -9.33 -7.01 9.97
N LEU A 126 -9.51 -7.46 8.71
CA LEU A 126 -8.52 -7.29 7.65
C LEU A 126 -8.34 -5.81 7.28
N ARG A 127 -9.46 -5.07 7.24
CA ARG A 127 -9.50 -3.62 7.03
C ARG A 127 -8.76 -2.86 8.13
N ALA A 128 -8.96 -3.24 9.39
CA ALA A 128 -8.26 -2.63 10.53
C ALA A 128 -6.75 -2.88 10.44
N VAL A 129 -6.33 -4.12 10.16
CA VAL A 129 -4.91 -4.46 9.98
C VAL A 129 -4.28 -3.63 8.85
N ALA A 130 -4.96 -3.52 7.71
CA ALA A 130 -4.49 -2.74 6.58
C ALA A 130 -4.39 -1.24 6.87
N ARG A 131 -5.27 -0.70 7.72
CA ARG A 131 -5.28 0.72 8.09
C ARG A 131 -4.25 1.08 9.16
N PHE A 132 -4.11 0.26 10.19
CA PHE A 132 -3.31 0.58 11.39
C PHE A 132 -1.88 0.06 11.33
N VAL A 133 -1.56 -0.88 10.45
CA VAL A 133 -0.21 -1.38 10.23
C VAL A 133 0.19 -1.08 8.79
N PRO A 134 0.70 0.14 8.49
CA PRO A 134 1.03 0.52 7.13
C PRO A 134 2.06 -0.43 6.50
N PHE A 135 1.97 -0.60 5.18
CA PHE A 135 2.76 -1.55 4.38
C PHE A 135 2.50 -3.03 4.70
N LEU A 136 2.77 -3.52 5.92
CA LEU A 136 2.59 -4.94 6.28
C LEU A 136 1.11 -5.34 6.32
N GLY A 137 0.26 -4.46 6.81
CA GLY A 137 -1.19 -4.66 6.81
C GLY A 137 -1.75 -4.70 5.39
N LEU A 138 -1.21 -3.86 4.50
CA LEU A 138 -1.59 -3.92 3.08
C LEU A 138 -1.10 -5.23 2.42
N CYS A 139 0.11 -5.70 2.74
CA CYS A 139 0.60 -6.99 2.24
C CYS A 139 -0.32 -8.14 2.69
N THR A 140 -0.78 -8.09 3.93
CA THR A 140 -1.75 -9.03 4.50
C THR A 140 -3.09 -8.94 3.78
N TYR A 141 -3.56 -7.71 3.51
CA TYR A 141 -4.76 -7.46 2.74
C TYR A 141 -4.68 -8.04 1.33
N VAL A 142 -3.61 -7.76 0.58
CA VAL A 142 -3.41 -8.30 -0.78
C VAL A 142 -3.40 -9.83 -0.80
N LEU A 143 -2.84 -10.44 0.24
CA LEU A 143 -2.83 -11.90 0.39
C LEU A 143 -4.22 -12.47 0.67
N LEU A 144 -5.03 -11.83 1.51
CA LEU A 144 -6.28 -12.39 2.06
C LEU A 144 -7.57 -11.80 1.48
N ARG A 145 -7.49 -10.75 0.67
CA ARG A 145 -8.66 -10.10 0.05
C ARG A 145 -9.50 -11.09 -0.77
N PRO A 146 -10.82 -10.90 -0.88
CA PRO A 146 -11.67 -11.74 -1.75
C PRO A 146 -11.20 -11.66 -3.20
N ALA A 147 -11.42 -12.71 -3.99
CA ALA A 147 -11.21 -12.65 -5.43
C ALA A 147 -12.29 -11.79 -6.10
N PHE A 148 -12.00 -11.23 -7.26
CA PHE A 148 -13.03 -10.63 -8.10
C PHE A 148 -14.07 -11.69 -8.52
N PRO A 149 -15.36 -11.33 -8.61
CA PRO A 149 -16.37 -12.22 -9.14
C PRO A 149 -16.15 -12.48 -10.64
N SER A 150 -16.52 -13.66 -11.11
CA SER A 150 -16.55 -14.00 -12.53
C SER A 150 -18.00 -14.14 -13.00
N ARG A 151 -18.27 -13.76 -14.25
CA ARG A 151 -19.62 -13.88 -14.84
C ARG A 151 -20.02 -15.34 -15.12
N GLY A 152 -19.04 -16.24 -15.15
CA GLY A 152 -19.22 -17.65 -15.45
C GLY A 152 -19.54 -18.54 -14.24
N THR A 153 -19.43 -18.05 -13.00
CA THR A 153 -19.87 -18.78 -11.80
C THR A 153 -21.29 -18.39 -11.43
N SER A 154 -22.23 -18.62 -12.34
CA SER A 154 -23.62 -18.88 -11.93
C SER A 154 -23.64 -20.23 -11.22
N GLY A 155 -24.02 -20.24 -9.94
CA GLY A 155 -24.57 -21.46 -9.33
C GLY A 155 -25.77 -21.97 -10.11
#